data_AF-A0A8H4BNL8-F1
#
_entry.id   AF-A0A8H4BNL8-F1
#
_cell.length_a   1.000
_cell.length_b   1.000
_cell.length_c   1.000
_cell.angle_alpha   90.00
_cell.angle_beta   90.00
_cell.angle_gamma   90.00
#
_symmetry.space_group_name_H-M   'P 1'
#
loop_
_entity.id
_entity.type
_entity.pdbx_description
1 polymer ?
#
loop_
_entity_poly.entity_id
_entity_poly.type
_entity_poly.pdbx_seq_one_letter_code
_entity_poly.pdbx_strand_id
1 'polypeptide(L)'
;MLATRSILKTVAQNPVVFRSAVATTPALGVRHFNASHKAQEQCAAAESELLRQQRKLRPVSPHLQIYQPQITWYLSGLHRITGAALGGAFYLGALAYVAAPALGVTIDTASIISAATAAPFALKFAAKATVAAPFVFHSLNGVRHLIWDTAKMVDIKSVYTTGYAVMGATAVGTLYLAAM
;
A
#
# COMPACT_ATOMS: atom_id res chain seq x y z
N MET A 1 33.06 -13.81 -29.00
CA MET A 1 32.82 -13.23 -30.34
C MET A 1 31.94 -14.19 -31.12
N LEU A 2 30.91 -13.64 -31.77
CA LEU A 2 29.85 -14.30 -32.53
C LEU A 2 30.38 -15.20 -33.66
N ALA A 3 29.62 -16.26 -33.99
CA ALA A 3 29.15 -16.48 -35.38
C ALA A 3 28.09 -17.58 -35.44
N THR A 4 26.85 -17.21 -35.11
CA THR A 4 25.62 -17.91 -35.46
C THR A 4 25.48 -17.92 -36.98
N ARG A 5 25.94 -18.98 -37.66
CA ARG A 5 25.71 -19.15 -39.10
C ARG A 5 24.33 -19.76 -39.36
N SER A 6 23.36 -18.84 -39.41
CA SER A 6 22.12 -18.83 -40.21
C SER A 6 21.75 -20.12 -40.96
N ILE A 7 20.81 -20.87 -40.36
CA ILE A 7 20.00 -21.94 -41.00
C ILE A 7 19.24 -21.40 -42.23
N LEU A 8 19.03 -20.08 -42.32
CA LEU A 8 18.30 -19.44 -43.43
C LEU A 8 19.06 -19.51 -44.77
N LYS A 9 20.38 -19.76 -44.78
CA LYS A 9 21.14 -19.86 -46.04
C LYS A 9 20.97 -21.19 -46.78
N THR A 10 20.57 -22.26 -46.10
CA THR A 10 20.36 -23.57 -46.76
C THR A 10 19.01 -23.65 -47.48
N VAL A 11 18.04 -22.82 -47.10
CA VAL A 11 16.69 -22.79 -47.70
C VAL A 11 16.69 -22.11 -49.08
N ALA A 12 17.67 -21.25 -49.37
CA ALA A 12 17.73 -20.47 -50.62
C ALA A 12 18.33 -21.22 -51.82
N GLN A 13 18.91 -22.41 -51.64
CA GLN A 13 19.71 -23.06 -52.68
C GLN A 13 19.02 -24.18 -53.46
N ASN A 14 17.81 -24.63 -53.09
CA ASN A 14 17.12 -25.69 -53.84
C ASN A 14 15.58 -25.64 -53.67
N PRO A 15 14.86 -24.88 -54.52
CA PRO A 15 13.40 -24.75 -54.41
C PRO A 15 12.61 -25.96 -54.94
N VAL A 16 13.28 -26.95 -55.57
CA VAL A 16 12.59 -28.06 -56.26
C VAL A 16 12.41 -29.30 -55.37
N VAL A 17 13.25 -29.48 -54.34
CA VAL A 17 13.24 -30.70 -53.51
C VAL A 17 12.11 -30.71 -52.46
N PHE A 18 11.57 -29.55 -52.08
CA PHE A 18 10.52 -29.47 -51.05
C PHE A 18 9.09 -29.63 -51.60
N ARG A 19 8.90 -29.64 -52.92
CA ARG A 19 7.56 -29.75 -53.52
C ARG A 19 6.99 -31.16 -53.52
N SER A 20 7.81 -32.20 -53.37
CA SER A 20 7.34 -33.60 -53.45
C SER A 20 7.06 -34.28 -52.11
N ALA A 21 7.27 -33.62 -50.97
CA ALA A 21 7.03 -34.22 -49.65
C ALA A 21 5.63 -33.96 -49.07
N VAL A 22 4.75 -33.24 -49.79
CA VAL A 22 3.42 -32.83 -49.28
C VAL A 22 2.26 -33.66 -49.86
N ALA A 23 2.52 -34.59 -50.78
CA ALA A 23 1.46 -35.27 -51.53
C ALA A 23 0.87 -36.53 -50.86
N THR A 24 1.27 -36.91 -49.64
CA THR A 24 0.84 -38.17 -49.01
C THR A 24 0.46 -38.06 -47.53
N THR A 25 -0.11 -36.93 -47.10
CA THR A 25 -0.86 -36.90 -45.84
C THR A 25 -2.31 -37.28 -46.11
N PRO A 26 -2.87 -38.29 -45.42
CA PRO A 26 -4.30 -38.54 -45.50
C PRO A 26 -5.01 -37.27 -45.04
N ALA A 27 -6.10 -36.88 -45.71
CA ALA A 27 -6.92 -35.75 -45.31
C ALA A 27 -7.40 -35.98 -43.87
N LEU A 28 -6.67 -35.41 -42.91
CA LEU A 28 -7.09 -35.32 -41.51
C LEU A 28 -8.37 -34.49 -41.55
N GLY A 29 -9.50 -35.19 -41.47
CA GLY A 29 -10.82 -34.59 -41.52
C GLY A 29 -10.87 -33.44 -40.53
N VAL A 30 -10.91 -32.22 -41.07
CA VAL A 30 -11.10 -31.02 -40.28
C VAL A 30 -12.50 -31.14 -39.69
N ARG A 31 -12.57 -31.53 -38.43
CA ARG A 31 -13.82 -31.51 -37.67
C ARG A 31 -14.19 -30.04 -37.49
N HIS A 32 -15.02 -29.54 -38.40
CA HIS A 32 -15.71 -28.27 -38.19
C HIS A 32 -16.65 -28.46 -37.00
N PHE A 33 -16.19 -28.07 -35.82
CA PHE A 33 -17.08 -27.87 -34.68
C PHE A 33 -17.95 -26.65 -35.00
N ASN A 34 -19.14 -26.89 -35.54
CA ASN A 34 -20.19 -25.87 -35.58
C ASN A 34 -20.72 -25.68 -34.15
N ALA A 35 -19.92 -25.00 -33.32
CA ALA A 35 -20.37 -24.44 -32.06
C ALA A 35 -21.11 -23.11 -32.33
N SER A 36 -22.00 -23.08 -33.32
CA SER A 36 -22.97 -22.00 -33.41
C SER A 36 -24.08 -22.33 -32.40
N HIS A 37 -23.83 -21.96 -31.15
CA HIS A 37 -24.95 -21.74 -30.25
C HIS A 37 -25.80 -20.66 -30.91
N LYS A 38 -27.11 -20.91 -31.09
CA LYS A 38 -28.05 -19.86 -31.48
C LYS A 38 -27.80 -18.68 -30.55
N ALA A 39 -27.39 -17.54 -31.11
CA ALA A 39 -27.33 -16.30 -30.37
C ALA A 39 -28.77 -15.98 -29.97
N GLN A 40 -29.17 -16.46 -28.80
CA GLN A 40 -30.39 -16.02 -28.17
C GLN A 40 -30.14 -14.54 -27.94
N GLU A 41 -30.94 -13.66 -28.54
CA GLU A 41 -30.93 -12.23 -28.23
C GLU A 41 -31.21 -12.11 -26.73
N GLN A 42 -30.14 -12.09 -25.94
CA GLN A 42 -30.22 -11.76 -24.55
C GLN A 42 -30.55 -10.27 -24.54
N CYS A 43 -31.69 -9.91 -23.94
CA CYS A 43 -31.96 -8.53 -23.58
C CYS A 43 -30.69 -7.96 -22.92
N ALA A 44 -30.19 -6.81 -23.36
CA ALA A 44 -28.92 -6.25 -22.89
C ALA A 44 -28.82 -6.18 -21.35
N ALA A 45 -29.97 -6.07 -20.67
CA ALA A 45 -30.06 -6.17 -19.21
C ALA A 45 -29.65 -7.54 -18.65
N ALA A 46 -30.03 -8.65 -19.29
CA ALA A 46 -29.68 -10.01 -18.88
C ALA A 46 -28.19 -10.33 -19.11
N GLU A 47 -27.63 -9.89 -20.24
CA GLU A 47 -26.18 -9.99 -20.49
C GLU A 47 -25.38 -9.20 -19.43
N SER A 48 -25.85 -7.99 -19.09
CA SER A 48 -25.21 -7.16 -18.05
C SER A 48 -25.21 -7.82 -16.67
N GLU A 49 -26.26 -8.58 -16.33
CA GLU A 49 -26.37 -9.29 -15.06
C GLU A 49 -25.43 -10.50 -15.02
N LEU A 50 -25.35 -11.28 -16.10
CA LEU A 50 -24.40 -12.40 -16.20
C LEU A 50 -22.96 -11.91 -16.02
N LEU A 51 -22.59 -10.78 -16.64
CA LEU A 51 -21.27 -10.19 -16.49
C LEU A 51 -21.02 -9.64 -15.06
N ARG A 52 -22.06 -9.18 -14.34
CA ARG A 52 -21.93 -8.82 -12.91
C ARG A 52 -21.70 -10.07 -12.06
N GLN A 53 -22.45 -11.14 -12.29
CA GLN A 53 -22.31 -12.40 -11.57
C GLN A 53 -20.92 -13.01 -11.79
N GLN A 54 -20.43 -12.99 -13.04
CA GLN A 54 -19.05 -13.40 -13.35
C GLN A 54 -18.00 -12.53 -12.66
N ARG A 55 -18.21 -11.20 -12.55
CA ARG A 55 -17.27 -10.30 -11.85
C ARG A 55 -17.21 -10.57 -10.34
N LYS A 56 -18.30 -10.98 -9.70
CA LYS A 56 -18.31 -11.38 -8.27
C LYS A 56 -17.44 -12.61 -8.00
N LEU A 57 -17.32 -13.52 -8.97
CA LEU A 57 -16.52 -14.73 -8.86
C LEU A 57 -15.03 -14.51 -9.13
N ARG A 58 -14.62 -13.32 -9.63
CA ARG A 58 -13.22 -13.03 -9.90
C ARG A 58 -12.48 -12.80 -8.59
N PRO A 59 -11.42 -13.56 -8.28
CA PRO A 59 -10.63 -13.30 -7.09
C PRO A 59 -9.90 -11.96 -7.23
N VAL A 60 -9.72 -11.28 -6.10
CA VAL A 60 -8.85 -10.11 -6.02
C VAL A 60 -7.40 -10.60 -5.93
N SER A 61 -6.52 -10.09 -6.79
CA SER A 61 -5.10 -10.41 -6.71
C SER A 61 -4.53 -9.98 -5.35
N PRO A 62 -3.69 -10.79 -4.71
CA PRO A 62 -3.05 -10.39 -3.46
C PRO A 62 -2.21 -9.12 -3.68
N HIS A 63 -2.27 -8.19 -2.73
CA HIS A 63 -1.57 -6.89 -2.82
C HIS A 63 -0.65 -6.68 -1.62
N LEU A 64 -1.18 -6.22 -0.48
CA LEU A 64 -0.38 -5.90 0.71
C LEU A 64 0.31 -7.13 1.32
N GLN A 65 -0.26 -8.32 1.11
CA GLN A 65 0.28 -9.58 1.62
C GLN A 65 1.54 -10.03 0.89
N ILE A 66 1.75 -9.59 -0.36
CA ILE A 66 2.89 -10.03 -1.20
C ILE A 66 3.77 -8.87 -1.65
N TYR A 67 3.37 -7.62 -1.41
CA TYR A 67 4.13 -6.46 -1.84
C TYR A 67 5.41 -6.31 -1.02
N GLN A 68 6.52 -5.98 -1.68
CA GLN A 68 7.80 -5.81 -1.00
C GLN A 68 7.73 -4.66 0.03
N PRO A 69 8.14 -4.90 1.28
CA PRO A 69 8.37 -3.86 2.28
C PRO A 69 9.25 -2.72 1.77
N GLN A 70 8.73 -1.49 1.75
CA GLN A 70 9.46 -0.29 1.32
C GLN A 70 9.14 0.87 2.28
N ILE A 71 10.17 1.64 2.64
CA ILE A 71 10.04 2.77 3.56
C ILE A 71 8.97 3.79 3.10
N THR A 72 8.77 3.93 1.79
CA THR A 72 7.81 4.86 1.19
C THR A 72 6.38 4.62 1.65
N TRP A 73 5.85 3.41 1.44
CA TRP A 73 4.47 3.10 1.82
C TRP A 73 4.31 2.86 3.32
N TYR A 74 5.35 2.39 4.03
CA TYR A 74 5.31 2.30 5.49
C TYR A 74 5.19 3.68 6.13
N LEU A 75 6.04 4.65 5.76
CA LEU A 75 5.94 6.02 6.31
C LEU A 75 4.59 6.66 5.96
N SER A 76 4.07 6.41 4.76
CA SER A 76 2.72 6.86 4.39
C SER A 76 1.64 6.23 5.28
N GLY A 77 1.70 4.92 5.53
CA GLY A 77 0.79 4.22 6.44
C GLY A 77 0.89 4.72 7.87
N LEU A 78 2.12 4.85 8.39
CA LEU A 78 2.39 5.40 9.72
C LEU A 78 1.86 6.82 9.85
N HIS A 79 1.97 7.67 8.82
CA HIS A 79 1.47 9.05 8.88
C HIS A 79 -0.05 9.10 9.07
N ARG A 80 -0.78 8.20 8.40
CA ARG A 80 -2.23 8.03 8.60
C ARG A 80 -2.55 7.52 10.01
N ILE A 81 -1.83 6.49 10.46
CA ILE A 81 -2.05 5.88 11.78
C ILE A 81 -1.78 6.89 12.89
N THR A 82 -0.66 7.61 12.84
CA THR A 82 -0.33 8.62 13.86
C THR A 82 -1.30 9.80 13.81
N GLY A 83 -1.75 10.22 12.63
CA GLY A 83 -2.75 11.28 12.50
C GLY A 83 -4.09 10.88 13.12
N ALA A 84 -4.56 9.67 12.82
CA ALA A 84 -5.79 9.13 13.42
C ALA A 84 -5.65 8.92 14.94
N ALA A 85 -4.49 8.45 15.41
CA ALA A 85 -4.23 8.26 16.83
C ALA A 85 -4.21 9.59 17.59
N LEU A 86 -3.53 10.62 17.07
CA LEU A 86 -3.46 11.95 17.69
C LEU A 86 -4.83 12.63 17.68
N GLY A 87 -5.51 12.64 16.54
CA GLY A 87 -6.87 13.20 16.44
C GLY A 87 -7.85 12.45 17.35
N GLY A 88 -7.81 11.12 17.34
CA GLY A 88 -8.62 10.28 18.22
C GLY A 88 -8.34 10.54 19.70
N ALA A 89 -7.08 10.60 20.11
CA ALA A 89 -6.71 10.93 21.49
C ALA A 89 -7.20 12.32 21.92
N PHE A 90 -7.12 13.31 21.03
CA PHE A 90 -7.65 14.65 21.30
C PHE A 90 -9.15 14.64 21.53
N TYR A 91 -9.93 14.03 20.61
CA TYR A 91 -11.38 13.96 20.76
C TYR A 91 -11.82 13.12 21.95
N LEU A 92 -11.20 11.96 22.18
CA LEU A 92 -11.48 11.12 23.33
C LEU A 92 -11.15 11.84 24.64
N GLY A 93 -10.04 12.58 24.70
CA GLY A 93 -9.68 13.39 25.87
C GLY A 93 -10.70 14.50 26.15
N ALA A 94 -11.14 15.21 25.11
CA ALA A 94 -12.17 16.23 25.25
C ALA A 94 -13.52 15.66 25.71
N LEU A 95 -13.95 14.53 25.13
CA LEU A 95 -15.16 13.83 25.55
C LEU A 95 -15.06 13.30 26.98
N ALA A 96 -13.92 12.73 27.36
CA ALA A 96 -13.66 12.26 28.71
C ALA A 96 -13.72 13.41 29.72
N TYR A 97 -13.14 14.57 29.40
CA TYR A 97 -13.21 15.75 30.25
C TYR A 97 -14.65 16.23 30.47
N VAL A 98 -15.46 16.31 29.43
CA VAL A 98 -16.88 16.71 29.53
C VAL A 98 -17.72 15.67 30.27
N ALA A 99 -17.45 14.38 30.08
CA ALA A 99 -18.16 13.30 30.74
C ALA A 99 -17.74 13.08 32.21
N ALA A 100 -16.55 13.56 32.61
CA ALA A 100 -15.97 13.27 33.91
C ALA A 100 -16.90 13.58 35.10
N PRO A 101 -17.58 14.76 35.17
CA PRO A 101 -18.48 15.06 36.28
C PRO A 101 -19.66 14.10 36.39
N ALA A 102 -20.21 13.63 35.26
CA ALA A 102 -21.31 12.67 35.24
C ALA A 102 -20.89 11.28 35.73
N LEU A 103 -19.60 10.95 35.64
CA LEU A 103 -19.01 9.70 36.13
C LEU A 103 -18.46 9.83 37.56
N GLY A 104 -18.59 11.00 38.20
CA GLY A 104 -18.01 11.28 39.52
C GLY A 104 -16.48 11.36 39.51
N VAL A 105 -15.86 11.54 38.33
CA VAL A 105 -14.42 11.68 38.17
C VAL A 105 -14.08 13.16 37.96
N THR A 106 -12.99 13.62 38.56
CA THR A 106 -12.46 14.97 38.31
C THR A 106 -11.19 14.90 37.49
N ILE A 107 -11.18 15.55 36.32
CA ILE A 107 -9.98 15.75 35.50
C ILE A 107 -9.61 17.22 35.63
N ASP A 108 -8.93 17.56 36.71
CA ASP A 108 -8.47 18.91 37.01
C ASP A 108 -6.93 18.97 37.05
N THR A 109 -6.39 20.18 36.99
CA THR A 109 -4.93 20.36 36.96
C THR A 109 -4.25 19.75 38.18
N ALA A 110 -4.86 19.81 39.37
CA ALA A 110 -4.23 19.30 40.59
C ALA A 110 -4.16 17.76 40.59
N SER A 111 -5.22 17.06 40.17
CA SER A 111 -5.20 15.60 40.05
C SER A 111 -4.19 15.11 39.01
N ILE A 112 -4.06 15.80 37.87
CA ILE A 112 -3.07 15.46 36.83
C ILE A 112 -1.64 15.63 37.38
N ILE A 113 -1.35 16.76 38.05
CA ILE A 113 -0.02 17.01 38.63
C ILE A 113 0.28 15.96 39.73
N SER A 114 -0.69 15.65 40.58
CA SER A 114 -0.52 14.63 41.63
C SER A 114 -0.19 13.26 41.04
N ALA A 115 -0.93 12.81 40.03
CA ALA A 115 -0.67 11.55 39.35
C ALA A 115 0.70 11.54 38.64
N ALA A 116 1.03 12.63 37.95
CA ALA A 116 2.30 12.77 37.24
C ALA A 116 3.50 12.85 38.19
N THR A 117 3.36 13.46 39.37
CA THR A 117 4.43 13.56 40.37
C THR A 117 4.67 12.22 41.06
N ALA A 118 3.61 11.51 41.43
CA ALA A 118 3.65 10.21 42.10
C ALA A 118 4.16 9.05 41.22
N ALA A 119 4.02 9.15 39.90
CA ALA A 119 4.46 8.09 38.98
C ALA A 119 5.99 7.83 39.06
N PRO A 120 6.47 6.58 38.91
CA PRO A 120 7.90 6.31 38.77
C PRO A 120 8.43 6.84 37.44
N PHE A 121 9.73 7.16 37.38
CA PHE A 121 10.38 7.71 36.19
C PHE A 121 10.08 6.90 34.91
N ALA A 122 10.18 5.57 34.99
CA ALA A 122 9.92 4.70 33.84
C ALA A 122 8.49 4.86 33.29
N LEU A 123 7.49 5.01 34.17
CA LEU A 123 6.10 5.21 33.75
C LEU A 123 5.91 6.60 33.13
N LYS A 124 6.51 7.65 33.71
CA LYS A 124 6.47 9.00 33.13
C LYS A 124 7.11 9.02 31.75
N PHE A 125 8.30 8.44 31.63
CA PHE A 125 9.03 8.37 30.37
C PHE A 125 8.22 7.61 29.32
N ALA A 126 7.68 6.43 29.66
CA ALA A 126 6.85 5.65 28.74
C ALA A 126 5.60 6.43 28.30
N ALA A 127 4.85 7.00 29.25
CA ALA A 127 3.64 7.78 28.93
C ALA A 127 3.95 8.97 28.01
N LYS A 128 5.02 9.71 28.31
CA LYS A 128 5.47 10.84 27.48
C LYS A 128 5.94 10.38 26.10
N ALA A 129 6.70 9.28 26.03
CA ALA A 129 7.16 8.72 24.75
C ALA A 129 5.98 8.25 23.87
N THR A 130 4.94 7.65 24.46
CA THR A 130 3.73 7.20 23.74
C THR A 130 3.01 8.36 23.05
N VAL A 131 3.00 9.55 23.64
CA VAL A 131 2.39 10.75 23.03
C VAL A 131 3.39 11.47 22.11
N ALA A 132 4.65 11.60 22.53
CA ALA A 132 5.68 12.32 21.79
C ALA A 132 6.04 11.64 20.46
N ALA A 133 6.17 10.31 20.43
CA ALA A 133 6.56 9.59 19.22
C ALA A 133 5.61 9.83 18.02
N PRO A 134 4.29 9.59 18.13
CA PRO A 134 3.38 9.87 17.04
C PRO A 134 3.31 11.36 16.72
N PHE A 135 3.38 12.25 17.72
CA PHE A 135 3.33 13.70 17.51
C PHE A 135 4.51 14.21 16.68
N VAL A 136 5.74 13.88 17.08
CA VAL A 136 6.95 14.30 16.37
C VAL A 136 6.98 13.70 14.97
N PHE A 137 6.70 12.40 14.85
CA PHE A 137 6.66 11.74 13.54
C PHE A 137 5.63 12.37 12.61
N HIS A 138 4.40 12.55 13.09
CA HIS A 138 3.31 13.08 12.26
C HIS A 138 3.61 14.50 11.80
N SER A 139 4.16 15.34 12.69
CA SER A 139 4.51 16.73 12.38
C SER A 139 5.64 16.80 11.34
N LEU A 140 6.74 16.07 11.55
CA LEU A 140 7.88 16.09 10.64
C LEU A 140 7.55 15.45 9.29
N ASN A 141 6.86 14.30 9.29
CA ASN A 141 6.44 13.68 8.05
C ASN A 141 5.34 14.51 7.35
N GLY A 142 4.52 15.25 8.09
CA GLY A 142 3.57 16.22 7.55
C GLY A 142 4.27 17.37 6.81
N VAL A 143 5.34 17.94 7.38
CA VAL A 143 6.18 18.93 6.67
C VAL A 143 6.77 18.34 5.39
N ARG A 144 7.26 17.09 5.44
CA ARG A 144 7.73 16.38 4.24
C ARG A 144 6.63 16.24 3.17
N HIS A 145 5.39 15.93 3.56
CA HIS A 145 4.25 15.89 2.65
C HIS A 145 3.93 17.27 2.06
N LEU A 146 3.93 18.33 2.86
CA LEU A 146 3.73 19.70 2.35
C LEU A 146 4.81 20.12 1.34
N ILE A 147 6.06 19.67 1.54
CA ILE A 147 7.13 19.87 0.54
C ILE A 147 6.80 19.12 -0.75
N TRP A 148 6.33 17.87 -0.66
CA TRP A 148 5.92 17.07 -1.82
C TRP A 148 4.72 17.67 -2.57
N ASP A 149 3.78 18.30 -1.86
CA ASP A 149 2.63 18.99 -2.47
C ASP A 149 3.08 20.16 -3.36
N THR A 150 4.27 20.71 -3.12
CA THR A 150 4.91 21.70 -4.01
C THR A 150 5.73 21.09 -5.15
N ALA A 151 5.60 19.77 -5.38
CA ALA A 151 6.36 18.98 -6.36
C ALA A 151 7.89 19.00 -6.15
N LYS A 152 8.36 19.25 -4.92
CA LYS A 152 9.78 19.23 -4.54
C LYS A 152 10.15 17.92 -3.86
N MET A 153 11.41 17.47 -4.01
CA MET A 153 11.95 16.26 -3.34
C MET A 153 11.17 14.97 -3.63
N VAL A 154 10.61 14.85 -4.84
CA VAL A 154 9.80 13.70 -5.29
C VAL A 154 10.58 12.68 -6.12
N ASP A 155 11.87 12.91 -6.38
CA ASP A 155 12.74 11.88 -6.97
C ASP A 155 13.06 10.78 -5.94
N ILE A 156 13.32 9.57 -6.42
CA ILE A 156 13.50 8.38 -5.57
C ILE A 156 14.60 8.60 -4.52
N LYS A 157 15.72 9.24 -4.88
CA LYS A 157 16.80 9.49 -3.94
C LYS A 157 16.35 10.42 -2.82
N SER A 158 15.76 11.57 -3.15
CA SER A 158 15.24 12.51 -2.15
C SER A 158 14.13 11.92 -1.29
N VAL A 159 13.24 11.10 -1.86
CA VAL A 159 12.17 10.43 -1.10
C VAL A 159 12.76 9.53 -0.01
N TYR A 160 13.81 8.76 -0.32
CA TYR A 160 14.49 7.92 0.68
C TYR A 160 15.28 8.76 1.69
N THR A 161 16.06 9.75 1.23
CA THR A 161 16.86 10.62 2.11
C THR A 161 15.98 11.35 3.12
N THR A 162 14.88 11.96 2.66
CA THR A 162 13.91 12.64 3.54
C THR A 162 13.20 11.65 4.46
N GLY A 163 12.92 10.42 4.00
CA GLY A 163 12.35 9.37 4.84
C GLY A 163 13.26 9.00 6.02
N TYR A 164 14.55 8.75 5.77
CA TYR A 164 15.52 8.48 6.83
C TYR A 164 15.72 9.67 7.76
N ALA A 165 15.76 10.90 7.22
CA ALA A 165 15.86 12.11 8.02
C ALA A 165 14.68 12.27 8.99
N VAL A 166 13.44 12.04 8.52
CA VAL A 166 12.24 12.06 9.37
C VAL A 166 12.32 11.01 10.46
N MET A 167 12.73 9.77 10.16
CA MET A 167 12.84 8.72 11.18
C MET A 167 13.89 9.06 12.25
N GLY A 168 15.07 9.54 11.84
CA GLY A 168 16.13 9.94 12.77
C GLY A 168 15.70 11.11 13.65
N ALA A 169 15.13 12.16 13.05
CA ALA A 169 14.61 13.32 13.78
C ALA A 169 13.45 12.95 14.71
N THR A 170 12.61 11.98 14.33
CA THR A 170 11.55 11.43 15.19
C THR A 170 12.15 10.76 16.43
N ALA A 171 13.15 9.90 16.26
CA ALA A 171 13.79 9.22 17.39
C ALA A 171 14.40 10.24 18.37
N VAL A 172 15.18 11.20 17.87
CA VAL A 172 15.80 12.25 18.70
C VAL A 172 14.75 13.12 19.39
N GLY A 173 13.75 13.61 18.64
CA GLY A 173 12.70 14.46 19.19
C GLY A 173 11.85 13.73 20.24
N THR A 174 11.55 12.46 20.02
CA THR A 174 10.83 11.63 21.00
C THR A 174 11.61 11.48 22.29
N LEU A 175 12.90 11.14 22.20
CA LEU A 175 13.76 10.97 23.38
C LEU A 175 13.90 12.26 24.16
N TYR A 176 14.09 13.38 23.46
CA TYR A 176 14.17 14.71 24.07
C TYR A 176 12.87 15.05 24.83
N LEU A 177 11.71 14.95 24.17
CA LEU A 177 10.42 15.25 24.79
C LEU A 177 10.07 14.28 25.92
N ALA A 178 10.46 13.01 25.82
CA ALA A 178 10.21 12.01 26.84
C ALA A 178 11.09 12.20 28.09
N ALA A 179 12.34 12.65 27.91
CA ALA A 179 13.30 12.82 29.00
C ALA A 179 13.18 14.15 29.77
N MET A 180 12.66 15.21 29.13
CA MET A 180 12.62 16.57 29.72
C MET A 180 11.62 16.78 30.87
#